data_AF-A0A7S3XHW5-F1
#
_entry.id   AF-A0A7S3XHW5-F1
#
_cell.length_a   1.000
_cell.length_b   1.000
_cell.length_c   1.000
_cell.angle_alpha   90.00
_cell.angle_beta   90.00
_cell.angle_gamma   90.00
#
_symmetry.space_group_name_H-M   'P 1'
#
loop_
_entity.id
_entity.type
_entity.pdbx_description
1 polymer ?
#
loop_
_entity_poly.entity_id
_entity_poly.type
_entity_poly.pdbx_seq_one_letter_code
_entity_poly.pdbx_strand_id
1 'polypeptide(L)'
;DSCAVRWMIIAAFVVGFLAHGRLNYRRHANVFWMSALWLEGFAMVPQIWMMAHNGETDAYTGHWVGCSFISRLVAAAFWMSVYEEFDYKVSWNYPGYSVCLAYVLQVLLGCDFMWHYAKMMMSRVHSSMSAGVSFSV
;
A
#
# COMPACT_ATOMS: atom_id res chain seq x y z
N ASP A 1 -17.97 -6.03 -9.64
CA ASP A 1 -18.00 -6.43 -8.22
C ASP A 1 -17.24 -7.74 -7.93
N SER A 2 -16.00 -7.88 -8.39
CA SER A 2 -15.26 -9.15 -8.24
C SER A 2 -14.16 -9.12 -7.17
N CYS A 3 -13.65 -7.94 -6.82
CA CYS A 3 -12.68 -7.80 -5.74
C CYS A 3 -13.38 -7.94 -4.38
N ALA A 4 -13.05 -8.96 -3.60
CA ALA A 4 -13.74 -9.29 -2.34
C ALA A 4 -13.25 -8.42 -1.16
N VAL A 5 -13.41 -7.10 -1.27
CA VAL A 5 -12.93 -6.09 -0.31
C VAL A 5 -13.39 -6.37 1.13
N ARG A 6 -14.58 -6.96 1.31
CA ARG A 6 -15.12 -7.32 2.64
C ARG A 6 -14.15 -8.17 3.47
N TRP A 7 -13.46 -9.11 2.85
CA TRP A 7 -12.55 -10.01 3.56
C TRP A 7 -11.28 -9.30 3.98
N MET A 8 -10.85 -8.32 3.19
CA MET A 8 -9.69 -7.49 3.49
C MET A 8 -9.97 -6.55 4.67
N ILE A 9 -11.17 -5.96 4.70
CA ILE A 9 -11.62 -5.15 5.84
C ILE A 9 -11.65 -5.99 7.11
N ILE A 10 -12.28 -7.17 7.06
CA ILE A 10 -12.34 -8.08 8.21
C ILE A 10 -10.94 -8.48 8.66
N ALA A 11 -10.05 -8.85 7.72
CA ALA A 11 -8.66 -9.20 8.03
C ALA A 11 -7.92 -8.04 8.71
N ALA A 12 -8.08 -6.79 8.23
CA ALA A 12 -7.45 -5.62 8.84
C ALA A 12 -7.87 -5.41 10.29
N PHE A 13 -9.17 -5.54 10.60
CA PHE A 13 -9.67 -5.42 11.97
C PHE A 13 -9.25 -6.58 12.86
N VAL A 14 -9.21 -7.81 12.32
CA VAL A 14 -8.74 -8.99 13.07
C VAL A 14 -7.26 -8.84 13.43
N VAL A 15 -6.41 -8.54 12.45
CA VAL A 15 -4.98 -8.33 12.72
C VAL A 15 -4.77 -7.11 13.60
N GLY A 16 -5.51 -6.02 13.38
CA GLY A 16 -5.48 -4.84 14.24
C GLY A 16 -5.83 -5.13 15.70
N PHE A 17 -6.82 -5.99 15.95
CA PHE A 17 -7.18 -6.43 17.30
C PHE A 17 -6.14 -7.37 17.92
N LEU A 18 -5.49 -8.23 17.14
CA LEU A 18 -4.48 -9.17 17.65
C LEU A 18 -3.11 -8.52 17.88
N ALA A 19 -2.73 -7.57 17.04
CA ALA A 19 -1.40 -6.96 17.01
C ALA A 19 -1.32 -5.53 17.58
N HIS A 20 -2.39 -5.02 18.19
CA HIS A 20 -2.37 -3.69 18.79
C HIS A 20 -1.29 -3.57 19.88
N GLY A 21 -0.44 -2.55 19.78
CA GLY A 21 0.51 -2.20 20.82
C GLY A 21 -0.17 -1.60 22.05
N ARG A 22 0.52 -1.63 23.19
CA ARG A 22 0.08 -1.01 24.44
C ARG A 22 0.71 0.39 24.64
N LEU A 23 0.82 1.18 23.57
CA LEU A 23 1.45 2.51 23.64
C LEU A 23 0.63 3.54 24.45
N ASN A 24 -0.70 3.52 24.35
CA ASN A 24 -1.58 4.43 25.09
C ASN A 24 -2.48 3.72 26.12
N TYR A 25 -2.88 4.44 27.18
CA TYR A 25 -3.86 3.98 28.19
C TYR A 25 -5.23 3.59 27.58
N ARG A 26 -5.59 4.17 26.42
CA ARG A 26 -6.85 3.90 25.72
C ARG A 26 -6.69 2.76 24.70
N ARG A 27 -7.04 1.54 25.11
CA ARG A 27 -6.97 0.32 24.28
C ARG A 27 -7.65 0.45 22.91
N HIS A 28 -8.82 1.10 22.86
CA HIS A 28 -9.58 1.26 21.61
C HIS A 28 -8.82 2.06 20.55
N ALA A 29 -8.09 3.10 20.97
CA ALA A 29 -7.31 3.94 20.04
C ALA A 29 -6.17 3.13 19.40
N ASN A 30 -5.48 2.29 20.17
CA ASN A 30 -4.39 1.46 19.65
C ASN A 30 -4.91 0.40 18.66
N VAL A 31 -6.07 -0.20 18.95
CA VAL A 31 -6.73 -1.16 18.03
C VAL A 31 -7.13 -0.49 16.73
N PHE A 32 -7.77 0.68 16.78
CA PHE A 32 -8.19 1.38 15.56
C PHE A 32 -7.01 1.88 14.74
N TRP A 33 -5.95 2.38 15.39
CA TRP A 33 -4.74 2.79 14.70
C TRP A 33 -4.07 1.61 13.98
N MET A 34 -3.92 0.47 14.65
CA MET A 34 -3.35 -0.73 14.02
C MET A 34 -4.25 -1.26 12.90
N SER A 35 -5.57 -1.27 13.11
CA SER A 35 -6.53 -1.70 12.08
C SER A 35 -6.48 -0.79 10.85
N ALA A 36 -6.36 0.52 11.04
CA ALA A 36 -6.23 1.48 9.96
C ALA A 36 -4.94 1.25 9.15
N LEU A 37 -3.82 0.93 9.81
CA LEU A 37 -2.56 0.64 9.14
C LEU A 37 -2.66 -0.60 8.22
N TRP A 38 -3.29 -1.68 8.69
CA TRP A 38 -3.52 -2.87 7.88
C TRP A 38 -4.54 -2.63 6.77
N LEU A 39 -5.59 -1.88 7.05
CA LEU A 39 -6.59 -1.51 6.06
C LEU A 39 -5.97 -0.71 4.92
N GLU A 40 -5.05 0.22 5.23
CA GLU A 40 -4.32 0.99 4.23
C GLU A 40 -3.42 0.10 3.36
N GLY A 41 -2.81 -0.94 3.93
CA GLY A 41 -2.10 -1.97 3.16
C GLY A 41 -2.98 -2.69 2.15
N PHE A 42 -4.20 -3.03 2.54
CA PHE A 42 -5.14 -3.70 1.67
C PHE A 42 -5.85 -2.78 0.66
N ALA A 43 -5.92 -1.48 0.94
CA ALA A 43 -6.59 -0.51 0.07
C ALA A 43 -5.98 -0.43 -1.35
N MET A 44 -4.73 -0.87 -1.53
CA MET A 44 -4.07 -0.91 -2.84
C MET A 44 -4.54 -2.07 -3.73
N VAL A 45 -5.03 -3.17 -3.15
CA VAL A 45 -5.36 -4.39 -3.90
C VAL A 45 -6.51 -4.19 -4.90
N PRO A 46 -7.63 -3.51 -4.55
CA PRO A 46 -8.68 -3.23 -5.53
C PRO A 46 -8.17 -2.40 -6.72
N GLN A 47 -7.24 -1.48 -6.47
CA GLN A 47 -6.66 -0.65 -7.51
C GLN A 47 -5.78 -1.46 -8.48
N ILE A 48 -4.96 -2.36 -7.95
CA ILE A 48 -4.15 -3.31 -8.77
C ILE A 48 -5.07 -4.26 -9.54
N TRP A 49 -6.12 -4.77 -8.90
CA TRP A 49 -7.09 -5.66 -9.53
C TRP A 49 -7.80 -4.98 -10.70
N MET A 50 -8.21 -3.73 -10.54
CA MET A 50 -8.83 -2.95 -11.61
C MET A 50 -7.87 -2.74 -12.78
N MET A 51 -6.60 -2.41 -12.50
CA MET A 51 -5.58 -2.26 -13.54
C MET A 51 -5.34 -3.57 -14.30
N ALA A 52 -5.33 -4.71 -13.61
CA ALA A 52 -5.16 -6.02 -14.23
C ALA A 52 -6.36 -6.42 -15.10
N HIS A 53 -7.59 -6.02 -14.74
CA HIS A 53 -8.81 -6.43 -15.44
C HIS A 53 -9.20 -5.48 -16.58
N ASN A 54 -9.07 -4.16 -16.37
CA ASN A 54 -9.46 -3.15 -17.35
C ASN A 54 -8.32 -2.77 -18.31
N GLY A 55 -7.11 -3.32 -18.08
CA GLY A 55 -5.94 -3.14 -18.94
C GLY A 55 -5.27 -1.77 -18.83
N GLU A 56 -6.01 -0.72 -18.43
CA GLU A 56 -5.47 0.62 -18.29
C GLU A 56 -5.92 1.36 -17.03
N THR A 57 -5.03 2.21 -16.51
CA THR A 57 -5.32 3.19 -15.46
C THR A 57 -5.14 4.60 -16.02
N ASP A 58 -5.99 5.54 -15.60
CA ASP A 58 -5.84 6.95 -15.96
C ASP A 58 -4.53 7.54 -15.41
N ALA A 59 -3.91 8.47 -16.15
CA ALA A 59 -2.63 9.05 -15.78
C ALA A 59 -2.72 9.80 -14.45
N TYR A 60 -3.82 10.51 -14.18
CA TYR A 60 -4.02 11.21 -12.90
C TYR A 60 -4.02 10.23 -11.72
N THR A 61 -4.76 9.13 -11.83
CA THR A 61 -4.79 8.09 -10.80
C THR A 61 -3.41 7.44 -10.63
N GLY A 62 -2.72 7.15 -11.73
CA GLY A 62 -1.38 6.56 -11.68
C GLY A 62 -0.35 7.45 -10.97
N HIS A 63 -0.34 8.75 -11.25
CA HIS A 63 0.52 9.71 -10.55
C HIS A 63 0.16 9.84 -9.07
N TRP A 64 -1.12 9.88 -8.73
CA TRP A 64 -1.57 9.93 -7.32
C TRP A 64 -1.12 8.70 -6.53
N VAL A 65 -1.26 7.50 -7.11
CA VAL A 65 -0.76 6.26 -6.50
C VAL A 65 0.78 6.28 -6.40
N GLY A 66 1.48 6.78 -7.42
CA GLY A 66 2.94 6.92 -7.39
C GLY A 66 3.45 7.85 -6.27
N CYS A 67 2.84 9.02 -6.08
CA CYS A 67 3.15 9.91 -4.96
C CYS A 67 2.83 9.25 -3.61
N SER A 68 1.70 8.54 -3.53
CA SER A 68 1.31 7.80 -2.33
C SER A 68 2.33 6.71 -1.99
N PHE A 69 2.84 5.98 -2.98
CA PHE A 69 3.87 4.97 -2.81
C PHE A 69 5.19 5.56 -2.28
N ILE A 70 5.63 6.71 -2.80
CA ILE A 70 6.83 7.40 -2.28
C ILE A 70 6.63 7.77 -0.80
N SER A 71 5.45 8.29 -0.45
CA SER A 71 5.11 8.56 0.96
C SER A 71 5.19 7.29 1.82
N ARG A 72 4.76 6.13 1.30
CA ARG A 72 4.87 4.84 2.00
C ARG A 72 6.31 4.39 2.19
N LEU A 73 7.20 4.60 1.23
CA LEU A 73 8.63 4.28 1.37
C LEU A 73 9.27 5.08 2.52
N VAL A 74 8.96 6.37 2.60
CA VAL A 74 9.46 7.24 3.68
C VAL A 74 8.91 6.78 5.03
N ALA A 75 7.61 6.48 5.10
CA ALA A 75 7.00 5.97 6.32
C ALA A 75 7.58 4.61 6.74
N ALA A 76 7.80 3.71 5.78
CA ALA A 76 8.41 2.41 6.03
C ALA A 76 9.83 2.56 6.60
N ALA A 77 10.64 3.46 6.03
CA ALA A 77 11.98 3.74 6.54
C ALA A 77 11.94 4.27 7.98
N PHE A 78 11.04 5.20 8.28
CA PHE A 78 10.85 5.72 9.63
C PHE A 78 10.46 4.60 10.61
N TRP A 79 9.45 3.81 10.28
CA TRP A 79 8.98 2.76 11.18
C TRP A 79 9.98 1.62 11.36
N MET A 80 10.76 1.28 10.33
CA MET A 80 11.86 0.33 10.46
C MET A 80 13.01 0.85 11.34
N SER A 81 13.16 2.17 11.52
CA SER A 81 14.14 2.72 12.47
C SER A 81 13.64 2.78 13.92
N VAL A 82 12.32 2.88 14.12
CA VAL A 82 11.71 3.14 15.44
C VAL A 82 10.97 1.90 16.00
N TYR A 83 10.94 0.79 15.26
CA TYR A 83 10.14 -0.38 15.65
C TYR A 83 10.50 -0.93 17.03
N GLU A 84 11.75 -0.84 17.47
CA GLU A 84 12.21 -1.33 18.77
C GLU A 84 11.59 -0.58 19.96
N GLU A 85 11.14 0.66 19.74
CA GLU A 85 10.56 1.52 20.78
C GLU A 85 9.09 1.21 21.09
N PHE A 86 8.44 0.33 20.30
CA PHE A 86 7.00 0.08 20.39
C PHE A 86 6.53 -0.61 21.68
N ASP A 87 7.41 -1.34 22.37
CA ASP A 87 7.10 -1.89 23.70
C ASP A 87 8.39 -2.17 24.50
N TYR A 88 8.89 -1.15 25.21
CA TYR A 88 10.09 -1.25 26.06
C TYR A 88 9.96 -2.28 27.21
N LYS A 89 8.72 -2.70 27.55
CA LYS A 89 8.44 -3.50 28.76
C LYS A 89 8.25 -5.00 28.52
N VAL A 90 8.28 -5.47 27.28
CA VAL A 90 8.01 -6.88 26.93
C VAL A 90 9.19 -7.45 26.15
N SER A 91 9.61 -8.68 26.48
CA SER A 91 10.76 -9.32 25.79
C SER A 91 10.49 -9.63 24.32
N TRP A 92 9.24 -9.48 23.85
CA TRP A 92 8.81 -9.78 22.49
C TRP A 92 7.93 -8.67 21.93
N ASN A 93 8.49 -7.86 21.04
CA ASN A 93 7.83 -6.69 20.44
C ASN A 93 6.96 -7.06 19.21
N TYR A 94 5.97 -7.92 19.41
CA TYR A 94 5.03 -8.31 18.35
C TYR A 94 4.32 -7.11 17.68
N PRO A 95 3.89 -6.06 18.40
CA PRO A 95 3.28 -4.89 17.78
C PRO A 95 4.22 -4.14 16.81
N GLY A 96 5.48 -3.93 17.19
CA GLY A 96 6.49 -3.31 16.33
C GLY A 96 6.75 -4.11 15.05
N TYR A 97 6.90 -5.43 15.19
CA TYR A 97 7.04 -6.32 14.02
C TYR A 97 5.80 -6.28 13.10
N SER A 98 4.59 -6.18 13.67
CA SER A 98 3.37 -6.05 12.87
C SER A 98 3.33 -4.75 12.07
N VAL A 99 3.81 -3.63 12.64
CA VAL A 99 3.89 -2.35 11.92
C VAL A 99 4.86 -2.48 10.74
N CYS A 100 6.05 -3.02 10.97
CA CYS A 100 7.04 -3.26 9.92
C CYS A 100 6.47 -4.16 8.82
N LEU A 101 5.79 -5.25 9.18
CA LEU A 101 5.17 -6.15 8.23
C LEU A 101 4.10 -5.46 7.37
N ALA A 102 3.27 -4.61 7.97
CA ALA A 102 2.25 -3.85 7.24
C ALA A 102 2.88 -2.89 6.22
N TYR A 103 3.98 -2.20 6.58
CA TYR A 103 4.70 -1.34 5.66
C TYR A 103 5.45 -2.10 4.56
N VAL A 104 6.05 -3.26 4.88
CA VAL A 104 6.65 -4.13 3.86
C VAL A 104 5.59 -4.57 2.85
N LEU A 105 4.41 -4.98 3.30
CA LEU A 105 3.29 -5.34 2.42
C LEU A 105 2.84 -4.16 1.55
N GLN A 106 2.69 -2.97 2.13
CA GLN A 106 2.36 -1.74 1.40
C GLN A 106 3.39 -1.43 0.29
N VAL A 107 4.68 -1.59 0.61
CA VAL A 107 5.77 -1.35 -0.34
C VAL A 107 5.75 -2.40 -1.46
N LEU A 108 5.57 -3.68 -1.14
CA LEU A 108 5.52 -4.74 -2.15
C LEU A 108 4.35 -4.56 -3.12
N LEU A 109 3.15 -4.27 -2.62
CA LEU A 109 1.98 -3.99 -3.46
C LEU A 109 2.17 -2.70 -4.27
N GLY A 110 2.78 -1.67 -3.67
CA GLY A 110 3.12 -0.45 -4.39
C GLY A 110 4.13 -0.68 -5.51
N CYS A 111 5.17 -1.49 -5.27
CA CYS A 111 6.15 -1.89 -6.29
C CYS A 111 5.49 -2.61 -7.47
N ASP A 112 4.58 -3.56 -7.19
CA ASP A 112 3.82 -4.29 -8.22
C ASP A 112 3.00 -3.32 -9.07
N PHE A 113 2.26 -2.40 -8.43
CA PHE A 113 1.52 -1.37 -9.14
C PHE A 113 2.43 -0.49 -10.02
N MET A 114 3.54 -0.01 -9.44
CA MET A 114 4.46 0.91 -10.13
C MET A 114 5.16 0.24 -11.33
N TRP A 115 5.48 -1.04 -11.24
CA TRP A 115 6.03 -1.81 -12.36
C TRP A 115 5.07 -1.83 -13.55
N HIS A 116 3.80 -2.18 -13.30
CA HIS A 116 2.77 -2.20 -14.32
C HIS A 116 2.50 -0.79 -14.89
N TYR A 117 2.42 0.21 -14.03
CA TYR A 117 2.22 1.61 -14.43
C TYR A 117 3.35 2.13 -15.32
N ALA A 118 4.62 1.86 -14.98
CA ALA A 118 5.76 2.27 -15.79
C ALA A 118 5.75 1.62 -17.18
N LYS A 119 5.43 0.33 -17.25
CA LYS A 119 5.30 -0.40 -18.53
C LYS A 119 4.23 0.23 -19.42
N MET A 120 3.09 0.57 -18.85
CA MET A 120 1.99 1.25 -19.55
C MET A 120 2.38 2.61 -20.10
N MET A 121 3.05 3.45 -19.29
CA MET A 121 3.52 4.77 -19.73
C MET A 121 4.48 4.66 -20.92
N MET A 122 5.44 3.73 -20.87
CA MET A 122 6.38 3.51 -21.97
C MET A 122 5.66 3.07 -23.26
N SER A 123 4.68 2.17 -23.16
CA SER A 123 3.86 1.77 -24.31
C SER A 123 3.08 2.94 -24.90
N ARG A 124 2.49 3.81 -24.06
CA ARG A 124 1.77 5.01 -24.52
C ARG A 124 2.68 6.00 -25.24
N VAL A 125 3.89 6.22 -24.74
CA VAL A 125 4.90 7.08 -25.39
C VAL A 125 5.27 6.51 -26.76
N HIS A 126 5.55 5.20 -26.85
CA HIS A 126 5.88 4.56 -28.12
C HIS A 126 4.75 4.67 -29.16
N SER A 127 3.49 4.40 -28.77
CA SER A 127 2.33 4.54 -29.66
C SER A 127 2.13 5.98 -30.13
N SER A 128 2.36 6.95 -29.25
CA SER A 128 2.25 8.39 -29.59
C SER A 128 3.31 8.81 -30.62
N MET A 129 4.55 8.31 -30.48
CA MET A 129 5.62 8.56 -31.43
C MET A 129 5.32 7.95 -32.82
N SER A 130 4.80 6.71 -32.86
CA SER A 130 4.43 6.05 -34.12
C SER A 130 3.27 6.75 -34.84
N ALA A 131 2.26 7.22 -34.10
CA ALA A 131 1.15 7.99 -34.66
C ALA A 131 1.61 9.36 -35.20
N GLY A 132 2.50 10.05 -34.48
CA GLY A 132 3.07 11.33 -34.94
C GLY A 132 3.88 11.19 -36.24
N VAL A 133 4.61 10.09 -36.40
CA VAL A 133 5.34 9.79 -37.66
C VAL A 133 4.37 9.52 -38.81
N SER A 134 3.27 8.79 -38.57
CA SER A 134 2.29 8.47 -39.63
C SER A 134 1.48 9.67 -40.14
N PHE A 135 1.32 10.73 -39.35
CA PHE A 135 0.67 11.98 -39.78
C PHE A 135 1.61 12.92 -40.55
N SER A 136 2.92 12.63 -40.56
CA SER A 136 3.95 13.46 -41.18
C SER A 136 4.40 12.96 -42.56
N VAL A 137 3.79 11.88 -43.08
CA VAL A 137 4.06 11.25 -44.39
C VAL A 137 2.78 11.28 -45.22
#